data_AF-A0A2V6FAT3-F1
#
_entry.id   AF-A0A2V6FAT3-F1
#
_cell.length_a   1.000
_cell.length_b   1.000
_cell.length_c   1.000
_cell.angle_alpha   90.00
_cell.angle_beta   90.00
_cell.angle_gamma   90.00
#
_symmetry.space_group_name_H-M   'P 1'
#
loop_
_entity.id
_entity.type
_entity.pdbx_description
1 polymer ?
#
loop_
_entity_poly.entity_id
_entity_poly.type
_entity_poly.pdbx_seq_one_letter_code
_entity_poly.pdbx_strand_id
1 'polypeptide(L)'
;MGSDCRRWAHGLVEKRGIEALRSLMGLASLSQRHSFRAINQACARAAAKAAWRLRDVRALLDSCEAQTQLAFAQQHPLIRPLSEYGVFIKSQSL
;
A
#
# COMPACT_ATOMS: atom_id res chain seq x y z
N MET A 1 15.01 -12.91 -4.72
CA MET A 1 13.94 -11.89 -4.48
C MET A 1 12.82 -12.52 -3.66
N GLY A 2 12.00 -11.72 -2.98
CA GLY A 2 10.97 -12.21 -2.04
C GLY A 2 9.61 -12.56 -2.67
N SER A 3 8.67 -13.02 -1.83
CA SER A 3 7.33 -13.50 -2.22
C SER A 3 6.45 -12.41 -2.83
N ASP A 4 6.50 -11.18 -2.31
CA ASP A 4 5.69 -10.07 -2.82
C ASP A 4 6.17 -9.59 -4.18
N CYS A 5 7.48 -9.64 -4.41
CA CYS A 5 8.06 -9.41 -5.73
C CYS A 5 7.53 -10.41 -6.76
N ARG A 6 7.46 -11.70 -6.40
CA ARG A 6 6.83 -12.74 -7.23
C ARG A 6 5.34 -12.44 -7.47
N ARG A 7 4.58 -12.11 -6.43
CA ARG A 7 3.16 -11.79 -6.54
C ARG A 7 2.91 -10.63 -7.51
N TRP A 8 3.69 -9.56 -7.38
CA TRP A 8 3.60 -8.40 -8.27
C TRP A 8 3.95 -8.78 -9.72
N ALA A 9 5.01 -9.57 -9.92
CA ALA A 9 5.40 -10.05 -11.24
C ALA A 9 4.31 -10.89 -11.93
N HIS A 10 3.64 -11.79 -11.19
CA HIS A 10 2.51 -12.54 -11.72
C HIS A 10 1.34 -11.63 -12.11
N GLY A 11 0.93 -10.73 -11.22
CA GLY A 11 -0.16 -9.79 -11.53
C GLY A 11 0.16 -8.88 -12.72
N LEU A 12 1.42 -8.48 -12.88
CA LEU A 12 1.87 -7.73 -14.05
C LEU A 12 1.70 -8.53 -15.35
N VAL A 13 2.09 -9.81 -15.35
CA VAL A 13 1.94 -10.70 -16.52
C VAL A 13 0.47 -10.94 -16.83
N GLU A 14 -0.38 -11.16 -15.82
CA GLU A 14 -1.82 -11.33 -16.01
C GLU A 14 -2.47 -10.09 -16.64
N LYS A 15 -2.02 -8.88 -16.29
CA LYS A 15 -2.62 -7.63 -16.77
C LYS A 15 -2.05 -7.13 -18.10
N ARG A 16 -0.80 -7.48 -18.44
CA ARG A 16 -0.10 -6.91 -19.62
C ARG A 16 0.44 -7.93 -20.60
N GLY A 17 0.37 -9.22 -20.29
CA GLY A 17 0.88 -10.30 -21.14
C GLY A 17 2.34 -10.09 -21.53
N ILE A 18 2.62 -10.15 -22.83
CA ILE A 18 3.97 -10.07 -23.41
C ILE A 18 4.67 -8.74 -23.07
N GLU A 19 3.91 -7.63 -22.93
CA GLU A 19 4.48 -6.33 -22.58
C GLU A 19 5.05 -6.27 -21.16
N ALA A 20 4.72 -7.24 -20.31
CA ALA A 20 5.27 -7.36 -18.96
C ALA A 20 6.78 -7.65 -18.96
N LEU A 21 7.30 -8.34 -19.99
CA LEU A 21 8.68 -8.83 -20.02
C LEU A 21 9.71 -7.71 -19.81
N ARG A 22 9.55 -6.57 -20.51
CA ARG A 22 10.44 -5.41 -20.34
C ARG A 22 10.41 -4.85 -18.92
N SER A 23 9.24 -4.85 -18.29
CA SER A 23 9.09 -4.38 -16.91
C SER A 23 9.69 -5.37 -15.91
N LEU A 24 9.61 -6.68 -16.16
CA LEU A 24 10.26 -7.71 -15.34
C LEU A 24 11.79 -7.64 -15.42
N MET A 25 12.34 -7.45 -16.62
CA MET A 25 13.79 -7.22 -16.78
C MET A 25 14.23 -5.95 -16.04
N GLY A 26 13.46 -4.87 -16.18
CA GLY A 26 13.73 -3.63 -15.46
C GLY A 26 13.52 -3.73 -13.94
N LEU A 27 12.73 -4.68 -13.45
CA LEU A 27 12.61 -5.01 -12.03
C LEU A 27 13.85 -5.77 -11.54
N ALA A 28 14.33 -6.74 -12.31
CA ALA A 28 15.54 -7.49 -12.01
C ALA A 28 16.77 -6.57 -11.92
N SER A 29 16.88 -5.57 -12.80
CA SER A 29 17.98 -4.59 -12.76
C SER A 29 17.98 -3.72 -11.49
N LEU A 30 16.83 -3.54 -10.81
CA LEU A 30 16.78 -2.77 -9.57
C LEU A 30 17.56 -3.44 -8.44
N SER A 31 17.79 -4.76 -8.52
CA SER A 31 18.59 -5.49 -7.54
C SER A 31 20.04 -5.03 -7.44
N GLN A 32 20.54 -4.35 -8.49
CA GLN A 32 21.89 -3.78 -8.52
C GLN A 32 21.99 -2.47 -7.71
N ARG A 33 20.86 -1.80 -7.45
CA ARG A 33 20.82 -0.46 -6.84
C ARG A 33 20.07 -0.40 -5.50
N HIS A 34 19.19 -1.36 -5.25
CA HIS A 34 18.37 -1.40 -4.04
C HIS A 34 18.48 -2.75 -3.35
N SER A 35 18.34 -2.75 -2.02
CA SER A 35 18.32 -3.98 -1.25
C SER A 35 17.13 -4.86 -1.61
N PHE A 36 17.28 -6.18 -1.48
CA PHE A 36 16.19 -7.13 -1.71
C PHE A 36 14.94 -6.83 -0.87
N ARG A 37 15.15 -6.35 0.37
CA ARG A 37 14.07 -5.95 1.29
C ARG A 37 13.28 -4.77 0.74
N ALA A 38 13.96 -3.73 0.27
CA ALA A 38 13.32 -2.54 -0.30
C ALA A 38 12.47 -2.90 -1.53
N ILE A 39 13.03 -3.70 -2.44
CA ILE A 39 12.32 -4.14 -3.65
C ILE A 39 11.08 -4.98 -3.29
N ASN A 40 11.20 -5.90 -2.34
CA ASN A 40 10.06 -6.72 -1.93
C ASN A 40 8.93 -5.88 -1.31
N GLN A 41 9.28 -4.92 -0.44
CA GLN A 41 8.30 -4.00 0.15
C GLN A 41 7.65 -3.07 -0.88
N ALA A 42 8.42 -2.55 -1.84
CA ALA A 42 7.88 -1.73 -2.93
C ALA A 42 6.90 -2.53 -3.80
N CYS A 43 7.23 -3.80 -4.12
CA CYS A 43 6.32 -4.69 -4.85
C CYS A 43 5.04 -4.99 -4.06
N ALA A 44 5.15 -5.21 -2.74
CA ALA A 44 3.98 -5.40 -1.87
C ALA A 44 3.04 -4.19 -1.90
N ARG A 45 3.60 -2.97 -1.76
CA ARG A 45 2.85 -1.70 -1.82
C ARG A 45 2.24 -1.48 -3.20
N ALA A 46 2.96 -1.78 -4.28
CA ALA A 46 2.46 -1.66 -5.63
C ALA A 46 1.28 -2.61 -5.89
N ALA A 47 1.39 -3.88 -5.48
CA ALA A 47 0.31 -4.85 -5.60
C ALA A 47 -0.93 -4.44 -4.80
N ALA A 48 -0.76 -3.94 -3.57
CA ALA A 48 -1.85 -3.44 -2.74
C ALA A 48 -2.60 -2.25 -3.37
N LYS A 49 -1.89 -1.43 -4.17
CA LYS A 49 -2.46 -0.29 -4.92
C LYS A 49 -2.93 -0.67 -6.33
N ALA A 50 -2.93 -1.96 -6.69
CA ALA A 50 -3.19 -2.45 -8.06
C ALA A 50 -2.35 -1.74 -9.13
N ALA A 51 -1.11 -1.35 -8.79
CA ALA A 51 -0.20 -0.63 -9.66
C ALA A 51 0.69 -1.61 -10.45
N TRP A 52 0.41 -1.76 -11.74
CA TRP A 52 1.05 -2.74 -12.64
C TRP A 52 2.04 -2.11 -13.61
N ARG A 53 2.79 -1.08 -13.19
CA ARG A 53 3.87 -0.48 -13.99
C ARG A 53 5.15 -0.38 -13.18
N LEU A 54 6.29 -0.66 -13.83
CA LEU A 54 7.61 -0.56 -13.20
C LEU A 54 7.90 0.85 -12.66
N ARG A 55 7.38 1.90 -13.30
CA ARG A 55 7.54 3.29 -12.83
C ARG A 55 6.96 3.50 -11.43
N ASP A 56 5.86 2.81 -11.11
CA ASP A 56 5.18 2.96 -9.83
C ASP A 56 5.99 2.28 -8.73
N VAL A 57 6.60 1.12 -9.03
CA VAL A 57 7.56 0.44 -8.13
C VAL A 57 8.80 1.31 -7.89
N ARG A 58 9.32 1.98 -8.92
CA ARG A 58 10.45 2.92 -8.78
C ARG A 58 10.10 4.10 -7.89
N ALA A 59 8.95 4.73 -8.12
CA ALA A 59 8.46 5.81 -7.25
C ALA A 59 8.32 5.36 -5.79
N LEU A 60 7.86 4.12 -5.55
CA LEU A 60 7.76 3.55 -4.20
C LEU A 60 9.11 3.24 -3.55
N LEU A 61 10.14 2.92 -4.34
CA LEU A 61 11.52 2.74 -3.87
C LEU A 61 12.19 4.07 -3.53
N ASP A 62 11.87 5.12 -4.29
CA ASP A 62 12.38 6.47 -4.06
C ASP A 62 11.63 7.18 -2.93
N SER A 63 10.38 6.79 -2.65
CA SER A 63 9.61 7.31 -1.52
C SER A 63 10.20 6.85 -0.18
N CYS A 64 10.73 7.79 0.61
CA CYS A 64 11.22 7.56 1.97
C CYS A 64 10.09 7.51 3.01
N GLU A 65 8.89 7.08 2.63
CA GLU A 65 7.76 7.03 3.55
C GLU A 65 7.72 5.66 4.22
N ALA A 66 8.38 5.57 5.38
CA ALA A 66 8.02 4.60 6.39
C ALA A 66 6.58 4.90 6.79
N GLN A 67 5.62 4.20 6.17
CA GLN A 67 4.22 4.31 6.53
C GLN A 67 4.08 3.97 8.01
N THR A 68 3.90 5.00 8.84
CA THR A 68 3.74 4.85 10.28
C THR A 68 2.51 4.01 10.51
N GLN A 69 2.71 2.79 11.03
CA GLN A 69 1.59 2.01 11.55
C GLN A 69 1.12 2.69 12.82
N LEU A 70 0.09 3.53 12.70
CA LEU A 70 -0.60 4.08 13.86
C LEU A 70 -1.39 2.95 14.51
N ALA A 71 -1.27 2.83 15.83
CA ALA A 71 -2.17 1.98 16.60
C ALA A 71 -3.62 2.49 16.41
N PHE A 72 -4.57 1.58 16.28
CA PHE A 72 -5.98 1.96 16.28
C PHE A 72 -6.30 2.66 17.61
N ALA A 73 -6.64 3.94 17.53
CA ALA A 73 -7.07 4.70 18.70
C ALA A 73 -8.48 4.25 19.09
N GLN A 74 -8.65 3.75 20.31
CA GLN A 74 -9.97 3.35 20.85
C GLN A 74 -10.92 4.55 21.01
N GLN A 75 -10.37 5.75 21.11
CA GLN A 75 -11.09 6.97 21.44
C GLN A 75 -10.45 8.11 20.65
N HIS A 76 -11.27 8.91 19.95
CA HIS A 76 -10.78 10.07 19.21
C HIS A 76 -11.22 11.35 19.92
N PRO A 77 -10.33 12.32 20.20
CA PRO A 77 -10.65 13.50 21.01
C PRO A 77 -11.75 14.40 20.41
N LEU A 78 -11.98 14.31 19.09
CA LEU A 78 -13.05 15.04 18.41
C LEU A 78 -14.36 14.25 18.25
N ILE A 79 -14.37 12.94 18.55
CA ILE A 79 -15.58 12.11 18.41
C ILE A 79 -16.22 11.99 19.80
N ARG A 80 -17.40 12.58 19.98
CA ARG A 80 -18.18 12.46 21.22
C ARG A 80 -18.64 11.00 21.44
N PRO A 81 -18.67 10.52 22.69
CA PRO A 81 -19.21 9.21 23.01
C PRO A 81 -20.72 9.14 22.68
N LEU A 82 -21.17 7.94 22.29
CA LEU A 82 -22.56 7.71 21.86
C LEU A 82 -23.60 8.10 22.92
N SER A 83 -23.22 8.03 24.21
CA SER A 83 -24.06 8.43 25.35
C SER A 83 -24.50 9.89 25.32
N GLU A 84 -23.70 10.80 24.73
CA GLU A 84 -24.06 12.21 24.60
C GLU A 84 -25.25 12.40 23.65
N TYR A 85 -25.35 11.61 22.58
CA TYR A 85 -26.49 11.69 21.66
C TYR A 85 -27.81 11.28 22.31
N GLY A 86 -27.77 10.38 23.30
CA GLY A 86 -28.97 9.97 24.05
C GLY A 86 -29.60 11.12 24.86
N VAL A 87 -28.81 12.12 25.26
CA VAL A 87 -29.31 13.32 25.97
C VAL A 87 -30.04 14.25 25.01
N PHE A 88 -29.49 14.46 23.81
CA PHE A 88 -30.12 15.31 22.78
C PHE A 88 -31.50 14.80 22.35
N ILE A 89 -31.65 13.49 22.20
CA ILE A 89 -32.93 12.87 21.81
C ILE A 89 -34.00 13.09 22.89
N LYS A 90 -33.63 12.94 24.17
CA LYS A 90 -34.56 13.14 25.29
C LYS A 90 -34.98 14.60 25.49
N SER A 91 -34.11 15.55 25.15
CA SER A 91 -34.41 16.99 25.24
C SER A 91 -35.24 17.53 24.08
N GLN A 92 -35.33 16.83 22.95
CA GLN A 92 -36.05 17.28 21.75
C GLN A 92 -37.52 16.78 21.71
N SER A 93 -37.90 15.87 22.60
CA SER A 93 -39.27 15.37 22.76
C SER A 93 -40.12 16.18 23.75
N LEU A 94 -39.99 17.51 23.73
CA LEU A 94 -40.86 18.46 24.44
C LEU A 94 -41.62 19.32 23.44
#